data_AF-A0A5D6Y6V8-F1
#
_entry.id   AF-A0A5D6Y6V8-F1
#
_cell.length_a   1.000
_cell.length_b   1.000
_cell.length_c   1.000
_cell.angle_alpha   90.00
_cell.angle_beta   90.00
_cell.angle_gamma   90.00
#
_symmetry.space_group_name_H-M   'P 1'
#
loop_
_entity.id
_entity.type
_entity.pdbx_description
1 polymer ?
#
loop_
_entity_poly.entity_id
_entity_poly.type
_entity_poly.pdbx_seq_one_letter_code
_entity_poly.pdbx_strand_id
1 'polypeptide(L)'
;MDGWTRFLTDQFRGSAAHPVSNFDPSGFVLVVSVVLLLVGVAISSARWLLTSKDGRELREQVEKSLHEVQDFVDDHVEEHLEIVRQHAGRQGFIAEMLSPAYLSRLAFAVLTMLVTSYLNALAAVIAGWRTPNIIILDLNNEDSGEKTLPDIGHDTFKYVATRIFGRFVITWFHLPDQFLGAVGALVVLLLVFHPRRLLILRRFCAIFACINLMRAMCVAATSLPDASPMCIAQFGSADGRYKARPIFPAAFARALKVLLRPADHITCGDMVFSGHTVFFMLCAMTVKWYCIKAELNTPFTRRYPFVLWLVRYTVYAGVALGIFMIVGTRLHYTLDVLVAIYVTTQVWFMYHWLLSNPRPGFGVLQWLEHDDVRFIDSDAYRQARRSFRVKTTAVAVAAVVKKTE
;
A
#
# COMPACT_ATOMS: atom_id res chain seq x y z
N MET A 1 8.29 -16.33 -35.49
CA MET A 1 8.56 -16.19 -34.04
C MET A 1 9.69 -15.21 -33.77
N ASP A 2 10.72 -15.17 -34.63
CA ASP A 2 11.91 -14.32 -34.47
C ASP A 2 11.69 -12.79 -34.37
N GLY A 3 10.65 -12.28 -35.03
CA GLY A 3 10.30 -10.84 -34.97
C GLY A 3 9.79 -10.39 -33.60
N TRP A 4 8.99 -11.23 -32.92
CA TRP A 4 8.46 -10.94 -31.60
C TRP A 4 9.53 -11.01 -30.52
N THR A 5 10.46 -11.97 -30.62
CA THR A 5 11.62 -12.06 -29.74
C THR A 5 12.53 -10.84 -29.88
N ARG A 6 12.79 -10.34 -31.09
CA ARG A 6 13.58 -9.10 -31.28
C ARG A 6 12.86 -7.88 -30.72
N PHE A 7 11.57 -7.72 -31.02
CA PHE A 7 10.76 -6.61 -30.52
C PHE A 7 10.75 -6.55 -28.99
N LEU A 8 10.55 -7.69 -28.32
CA LEU A 8 10.60 -7.77 -26.86
C LEU A 8 12.02 -7.47 -26.34
N THR A 9 13.06 -8.03 -26.95
CA THR A 9 14.45 -7.82 -26.51
C THR A 9 14.89 -6.36 -26.62
N ASP A 10 14.48 -5.66 -27.69
CA ASP A 10 14.79 -4.24 -27.89
C ASP A 10 13.97 -3.34 -26.96
N GLN A 11 12.69 -3.66 -26.68
CA GLN A 11 11.91 -2.99 -25.64
C GLN A 11 12.53 -3.18 -24.25
N PHE A 12 12.99 -4.39 -23.92
CA PHE A 12 13.67 -4.68 -22.66
C PHE A 12 15.01 -3.94 -22.54
N ARG A 13 15.78 -3.81 -23.63
CA ARG A 13 17.03 -3.01 -23.65
C ARG A 13 16.78 -1.51 -23.59
N GLY A 14 15.77 -1.00 -24.29
CA GLY A 14 15.41 0.42 -24.25
C GLY A 14 14.94 0.86 -22.86
N SER A 15 14.23 -0.02 -22.16
CA SER A 15 13.81 0.22 -20.78
C SER A 15 15.00 0.23 -19.80
N ALA A 16 16.05 -0.57 -20.07
CA ALA A 16 17.30 -0.66 -19.28
C ALA A 16 18.17 0.60 -19.29
N ALA A 17 17.99 1.48 -20.27
CA ALA A 17 18.85 2.64 -20.48
C ALA A 17 18.35 3.93 -19.81
N HIS A 18 17.16 3.92 -19.19
CA HIS A 18 16.66 5.09 -18.48
C HIS A 18 16.84 4.92 -16.98
N PRO A 19 17.45 5.90 -16.27
CA PRO A 19 17.28 6.03 -14.83
C PRO A 19 15.81 6.40 -14.61
N VAL A 20 14.96 5.38 -14.55
CA VAL A 20 13.53 5.54 -14.30
C VAL A 20 13.40 6.17 -12.92
N SER A 21 12.68 7.29 -12.85
CA SER A 21 12.54 8.16 -11.69
C SER A 21 12.51 7.40 -10.36
N ASN A 22 13.20 7.92 -9.34
CA ASN A 22 13.17 7.52 -7.94
C ASN A 22 11.77 7.65 -7.29
N PHE A 23 10.72 7.17 -7.95
CA PHE A 23 9.39 7.09 -7.40
C PHE A 23 9.32 5.81 -6.58
N ASP A 24 9.74 5.92 -5.32
CA ASP A 24 9.51 4.87 -4.33
C ASP A 24 8.02 4.88 -3.94
N PRO A 25 7.24 3.85 -4.30
CA PRO A 25 5.80 3.79 -4.08
C PRO A 25 5.46 3.55 -2.61
N SER A 26 6.36 2.88 -1.89
CA SER A 26 6.17 2.57 -0.47
C SER A 26 6.44 3.81 0.39
N GLY A 27 7.50 4.55 0.09
CA GLY A 27 7.73 5.91 0.59
C GLY A 27 6.63 6.88 0.17
N PHE A 28 6.10 6.78 -1.06
CA PHE A 28 4.96 7.59 -1.49
C PHE A 28 3.69 7.29 -0.68
N VAL A 29 3.33 6.02 -0.47
CA VAL A 29 2.19 5.63 0.38
C VAL A 29 2.40 6.09 1.82
N LEU A 30 3.62 6.00 2.34
CA LEU A 30 3.99 6.48 3.66
C LEU A 30 3.83 8.01 3.77
N VAL A 31 4.36 8.76 2.80
CA VAL A 31 4.22 10.22 2.71
C VAL A 31 2.76 10.62 2.58
N VAL A 32 2.00 9.99 1.69
CA VAL A 32 0.56 10.27 1.52
C VAL A 32 -0.21 9.97 2.80
N SER A 33 0.07 8.85 3.46
CA SER A 33 -0.59 8.48 4.73
C SER A 33 -0.26 9.47 5.84
N VAL A 34 1.01 9.91 5.94
CA VAL A 34 1.46 10.92 6.91
C VAL A 34 0.84 12.28 6.60
N VAL A 35 0.81 12.71 5.34
CA VAL A 35 0.19 13.98 4.93
C VAL A 35 -1.30 13.98 5.24
N LEU A 36 -2.03 12.91 4.89
CA LEU A 36 -3.45 12.78 5.20
C LEU A 36 -3.71 12.80 6.71
N LEU A 37 -2.82 12.18 7.49
CA LEU A 37 -2.90 12.17 8.96
C LEU A 37 -2.61 13.56 9.53
N LEU A 38 -1.56 14.24 9.09
CA LEU A 38 -1.20 15.58 9.54
C LEU A 38 -2.29 16.60 9.22
N VAL A 39 -2.83 16.57 8.00
CA VAL A 39 -3.97 17.40 7.59
C VAL A 39 -5.19 17.09 8.46
N GLY A 40 -5.49 15.81 8.69
CA GLY A 40 -6.58 15.39 9.57
C GLY A 40 -6.41 15.90 11.01
N VAL A 41 -5.23 15.72 11.59
CA VAL A 41 -4.89 16.17 12.95
C VAL A 41 -4.93 17.70 13.06
N ALA A 42 -4.42 18.43 12.06
CA ALA A 42 -4.46 19.89 12.05
C ALA A 42 -5.90 20.41 12.04
N ILE A 43 -6.75 19.86 11.16
CA ILE A 43 -8.18 20.21 11.08
C ILE A 43 -8.91 19.85 12.37
N SER A 44 -8.64 18.67 12.94
CA SER A 44 -9.24 18.24 14.20
C SER A 44 -8.80 19.11 15.38
N SER A 45 -7.52 19.49 15.44
CA SER A 45 -6.96 20.31 16.51
C SER A 45 -7.50 21.74 16.43
N ALA A 46 -7.61 22.30 15.22
CA ALA A 46 -8.27 23.58 14.97
C ALA A 46 -9.74 23.55 15.43
N ARG A 47 -10.48 22.50 15.09
CA ARG A 47 -11.88 22.34 15.51
C ARG A 47 -12.04 22.15 17.02
N TRP A 48 -11.12 21.41 17.64
CA TRP A 48 -11.10 21.23 19.10
C TRP A 48 -10.78 22.53 19.84
N LEU A 49 -9.79 23.29 19.36
CA LEU A 49 -9.46 24.62 19.89
C LEU A 49 -10.66 25.57 19.80
N LEU A 50 -11.40 25.55 18.69
CA LEU A 50 -12.63 26.33 18.50
C LEU A 50 -13.80 25.88 19.39
N THR A 51 -13.74 24.67 19.98
CA THR A 51 -14.81 24.12 20.84
C THR A 51 -14.43 24.04 22.32
N SER A 52 -13.17 24.33 22.65
CA SER A 52 -12.61 24.43 24.01
C SER A 52 -13.19 25.62 24.79
N LYS A 53 -13.14 25.58 26.13
CA LYS A 53 -13.60 26.66 27.02
C LYS A 53 -12.86 27.98 26.76
N ASP A 54 -11.57 27.94 26.44
CA ASP A 54 -10.76 29.15 26.13
C ASP A 54 -11.04 29.67 24.70
N GLY A 55 -11.49 28.79 23.81
CA GLY A 55 -11.95 29.16 22.47
C GLY A 55 -13.33 29.82 22.46
N ARG A 56 -14.10 29.77 23.56
CA ARG A 56 -15.41 30.43 23.65
C ARG A 56 -15.30 31.94 23.68
N GLU A 57 -14.31 32.51 24.38
CA GLU A 57 -14.08 33.97 24.40
C GLU A 57 -13.67 34.49 23.02
N LEU A 58 -12.78 33.75 22.34
CA LEU A 58 -12.35 34.09 20.99
C LEU A 58 -13.49 33.90 19.98
N ARG A 59 -14.34 32.89 20.18
CA ARG A 59 -15.56 32.67 19.39
C ARG A 59 -16.60 33.75 19.64
N GLU A 60 -16.80 34.21 20.87
CA GLU A 60 -17.72 35.31 21.18
C GLU A 60 -17.23 36.63 20.60
N GLN A 61 -15.92 36.93 20.66
CA GLN A 61 -15.34 38.10 20.01
C GLN A 61 -15.44 38.03 18.48
N VAL A 62 -15.16 36.85 17.91
CA VAL A 62 -15.23 36.62 16.46
C VAL A 62 -16.69 36.56 15.98
N GLU A 63 -17.64 35.96 16.70
CA GLU A 63 -19.09 35.97 16.39
C GLU A 63 -19.64 37.39 16.45
N LYS A 64 -19.19 38.22 17.39
CA LYS A 64 -19.61 39.62 17.47
C LYS A 64 -19.10 40.46 16.28
N SER A 65 -17.86 40.22 15.86
CA SER A 65 -17.30 40.82 14.63
C SER A 65 -17.82 40.17 13.34
N LEU A 66 -18.26 38.91 13.39
CA LEU A 66 -18.90 38.22 12.27
C LEU A 66 -20.31 38.72 12.07
N HIS A 67 -21.09 38.96 13.13
CA HIS A 67 -22.48 39.43 13.03
C HIS A 67 -22.62 40.76 12.26
N GLU A 68 -21.61 41.63 12.28
CA GLU A 68 -21.57 42.85 11.45
C GLU A 68 -21.20 42.61 9.98
N VAL A 69 -20.56 41.47 9.67
CA VAL A 69 -20.15 41.06 8.31
C VAL A 69 -21.13 40.04 7.70
N GLN A 70 -21.88 39.33 8.54
CA GLN A 70 -22.74 38.20 8.20
C GLN A 70 -23.98 38.62 7.41
N ASP A 71 -24.58 39.78 7.72
CA ASP A 71 -25.72 40.33 6.96
C ASP A 71 -25.38 40.68 5.50
N PHE A 72 -24.09 40.80 5.14
CA PHE A 72 -23.63 41.08 3.77
C PHE A 72 -23.13 39.83 3.03
N VAL A 73 -22.85 38.73 3.76
CA VAL A 73 -22.08 37.58 3.26
C VAL A 73 -22.88 36.27 3.26
N ASP A 74 -23.95 36.16 4.05
CA ASP A 74 -24.69 34.90 4.27
C ASP A 74 -25.28 34.29 2.98
N ASP A 75 -25.91 35.06 2.09
CA ASP A 75 -26.54 34.47 0.89
C ASP A 75 -25.52 33.88 -0.10
N HIS A 76 -24.37 34.53 -0.31
CA HIS A 76 -23.34 34.02 -1.23
C HIS A 76 -22.47 32.93 -0.61
N VAL A 77 -22.13 33.05 0.68
CA VAL A 77 -21.29 32.04 1.35
C VAL A 77 -22.08 30.78 1.63
N GLU A 78 -23.35 30.86 2.02
CA GLU A 78 -24.18 29.69 2.27
C GLU A 78 -24.42 28.90 0.98
N GLU A 79 -24.67 29.58 -0.16
CA GLU A 79 -24.74 28.95 -1.48
C GLU A 79 -23.42 28.23 -1.84
N HIS A 80 -22.27 28.91 -1.68
CA HIS A 80 -20.97 28.30 -1.96
C HIS A 80 -20.64 27.14 -1.00
N LEU A 81 -21.02 27.24 0.28
CA LEU A 81 -20.81 26.20 1.28
C LEU A 81 -21.68 24.97 0.99
N GLU A 82 -22.92 25.17 0.57
CA GLU A 82 -23.80 24.10 0.12
C GLU A 82 -23.26 23.42 -1.14
N ILE A 83 -22.78 24.19 -2.11
CA ILE A 83 -22.13 23.64 -3.32
C ILE A 83 -20.92 22.79 -2.92
N VAL A 84 -20.06 23.28 -2.04
CA VAL A 84 -18.88 22.53 -1.54
C VAL A 84 -19.31 21.28 -0.78
N ARG A 85 -20.32 21.37 0.09
CA ARG A 85 -20.86 20.24 0.86
C ARG A 85 -21.48 19.18 -0.05
N GLN A 86 -22.22 19.58 -1.08
CA GLN A 86 -22.77 18.68 -2.08
C GLN A 86 -21.68 18.03 -2.93
N HIS A 87 -20.62 18.76 -3.30
CA HIS A 87 -19.47 18.20 -4.01
C HIS A 87 -18.68 17.21 -3.15
N ALA A 88 -18.44 17.54 -1.87
CA ALA A 88 -17.81 16.67 -0.90
C ALA A 88 -18.64 15.38 -0.67
N GLY A 89 -19.96 15.52 -0.49
CA GLY A 89 -20.89 14.41 -0.36
C GLY A 89 -20.91 13.49 -1.60
N ARG A 90 -20.85 14.06 -2.82
CA ARG A 90 -20.70 13.29 -4.07
C ARG A 90 -19.42 12.47 -4.11
N GLN A 91 -18.34 12.96 -3.50
CA GLN A 91 -17.06 12.24 -3.40
C GLN A 91 -16.98 11.31 -2.18
N GLY A 92 -18.09 11.11 -1.45
CA GLY A 92 -18.14 10.25 -0.27
C GLY A 92 -17.43 10.83 0.95
N PHE A 93 -17.30 12.15 1.03
CA PHE A 93 -16.71 12.85 2.17
C PHE A 93 -17.80 13.58 2.96
N ILE A 94 -17.99 13.18 4.22
CA ILE A 94 -18.88 13.87 5.17
C ILE A 94 -18.02 14.55 6.24
N ALA A 95 -18.41 15.73 6.70
CA ALA A 95 -17.75 16.44 7.81
C ALA A 95 -17.63 15.60 9.10
N GLU A 96 -18.45 14.58 9.30
CA GLU A 96 -18.38 13.63 10.42
C GLU A 96 -17.13 12.74 10.38
N MET A 97 -16.55 12.52 9.18
CA MET A 97 -15.26 11.80 9.03
C MET A 97 -14.09 12.60 9.60
N LEU A 98 -14.24 13.92 9.77
CA LEU A 98 -13.27 14.79 10.45
C LEU A 98 -13.50 14.84 11.97
N SER A 99 -14.38 14.00 12.52
CA SER A 99 -14.54 13.90 13.97
C SER A 99 -13.23 13.40 14.60
N PRO A 100 -12.87 13.91 15.79
CA PRO A 100 -11.65 13.48 16.49
C PRO A 100 -11.68 11.98 16.79
N ALA A 101 -12.86 11.40 17.00
CA ALA A 101 -13.04 9.97 17.21
C ALA A 101 -12.73 9.13 15.96
N TYR A 102 -13.04 9.64 14.76
CA TYR A 102 -12.70 8.95 13.50
C TYR A 102 -11.21 9.08 13.19
N LEU A 103 -10.68 10.30 13.28
CA LEU A 103 -9.29 10.60 12.95
C LEU A 103 -8.30 9.97 13.91
N SER A 104 -8.59 9.89 15.21
CA SER A 104 -7.72 9.19 16.17
C SER A 104 -7.57 7.69 15.84
N ARG A 105 -8.62 7.02 15.38
CA ARG A 105 -8.58 5.60 14.95
C ARG A 105 -7.80 5.42 13.65
N LEU A 106 -8.00 6.31 12.68
CA LEU A 106 -7.19 6.31 11.45
C LEU A 106 -5.71 6.57 11.76
N ALA A 107 -5.44 7.55 12.63
CA ALA A 107 -4.09 7.91 13.05
C ALA A 107 -3.42 6.74 13.79
N PHE A 108 -4.15 6.07 14.69
CA PHE A 108 -3.67 4.87 15.35
C PHE A 108 -3.28 3.77 14.35
N ALA A 109 -4.12 3.49 13.35
CA ALA A 109 -3.83 2.48 12.33
C ALA A 109 -2.59 2.82 11.50
N VAL A 110 -2.46 4.08 11.05
CA VAL A 110 -1.30 4.56 10.30
C VAL A 110 -0.05 4.53 11.16
N LEU A 111 -0.09 5.03 12.40
CA LEU A 111 1.06 5.02 13.31
C LEU A 111 1.53 3.59 13.60
N THR A 112 0.59 2.68 13.87
CA THR A 112 0.90 1.27 14.11
C THR A 112 1.56 0.64 12.89
N MET A 113 1.07 0.95 11.68
CA MET A 113 1.72 0.53 10.43
C MET A 113 3.14 1.08 10.31
N LEU A 114 3.36 2.37 10.61
CA LEU A 114 4.71 2.97 10.53
C LEU A 114 5.68 2.32 11.51
N VAL A 115 5.25 2.12 12.76
CA VAL A 115 6.07 1.48 13.81
C VAL A 115 6.40 0.04 13.43
N THR A 116 5.41 -0.74 13.02
CA THR A 116 5.64 -2.15 12.63
C THR A 116 6.47 -2.28 11.35
N SER A 117 6.30 -1.40 10.37
CA SER A 117 7.18 -1.33 9.18
C SER A 117 8.61 -0.97 9.55
N TYR A 118 8.81 -0.06 10.50
CA TYR A 118 10.15 0.26 11.03
C TYR A 118 10.77 -0.94 11.76
N LEU A 119 10.01 -1.62 12.62
CA LEU A 119 10.48 -2.83 13.30
C LEU A 119 10.85 -3.93 12.31
N ASN A 120 10.07 -4.10 11.24
CA ASN A 120 10.37 -5.02 10.17
C ASN A 120 11.66 -4.65 9.43
N ALA A 121 11.83 -3.37 9.06
CA ALA A 121 13.05 -2.88 8.44
C ALA A 121 14.27 -3.05 9.36
N LEU A 122 14.10 -2.82 10.66
CA LEU A 122 15.14 -3.03 11.67
C LEU A 122 15.53 -4.51 11.77
N ALA A 123 14.54 -5.42 11.81
CA ALA A 123 14.79 -6.86 11.80
C ALA A 123 15.56 -7.30 10.55
N ALA A 124 15.14 -6.84 9.36
CA ALA A 124 15.84 -7.11 8.10
C ALA A 124 17.28 -6.58 8.08
N VAL A 125 17.48 -5.36 8.58
CA VAL A 125 18.81 -4.75 8.73
C VAL A 125 19.67 -5.60 9.69
N ILE A 126 19.15 -6.00 10.85
CA ILE A 126 19.89 -6.85 11.79
C ILE A 126 20.23 -8.21 11.16
N ALA A 127 19.29 -8.83 10.45
CA ALA A 127 19.51 -10.07 9.70
C ALA A 127 20.62 -9.91 8.65
N GLY A 128 20.75 -8.72 8.03
CA GLY A 128 21.84 -8.36 7.13
C GLY A 128 23.23 -8.32 7.76
N TRP A 129 23.34 -7.92 9.03
CA TRP A 129 24.60 -8.04 9.78
C TRP A 129 24.89 -9.47 10.18
N ARG A 130 23.85 -10.23 10.50
CA ARG A 130 23.95 -11.63 10.95
C ARG A 130 23.97 -12.63 9.80
N THR A 131 23.92 -12.18 8.55
CA THR A 131 23.81 -13.07 7.39
C THR A 131 24.99 -14.02 7.35
N PRO A 132 24.76 -15.34 7.49
CA PRO A 132 25.84 -16.30 7.53
C PRO A 132 26.54 -16.38 6.16
N ASN A 133 27.86 -16.47 6.17
CA ASN A 133 28.59 -16.91 4.98
C ASN A 133 28.48 -18.43 4.93
N ILE A 134 27.60 -18.95 4.08
CA ILE A 134 27.32 -20.39 4.02
C ILE A 134 28.29 -21.07 3.07
N ILE A 135 28.85 -22.18 3.55
CA ILE A 135 29.62 -23.13 2.75
C ILE A 135 28.71 -24.36 2.60
N ILE A 136 28.26 -24.64 1.38
CA ILE A 136 27.42 -25.80 1.10
C ILE A 136 28.33 -26.97 0.75
N LEU A 137 28.29 -28.04 1.54
CA LEU A 137 29.07 -29.24 1.29
C LEU A 137 28.33 -30.18 0.33
N ASP A 138 29.06 -30.77 -0.60
CA ASP A 138 28.59 -31.89 -1.42
C ASP A 138 28.52 -33.18 -0.58
N LEU A 139 27.95 -34.25 -1.13
CA LEU A 139 27.86 -35.59 -0.53
C LEU A 139 29.22 -36.15 -0.08
N ASN A 140 30.32 -35.68 -0.68
CA ASN A 140 31.69 -36.05 -0.32
C ASN A 140 32.31 -35.17 0.78
N ASN A 141 31.53 -34.28 1.42
CA ASN A 141 32.01 -33.25 2.36
C ASN A 141 32.99 -32.23 1.76
N GLU A 142 32.99 -32.05 0.45
CA GLU A 142 33.77 -31.02 -0.25
C GLU A 142 32.93 -29.76 -0.45
N ASP A 143 33.56 -28.59 -0.53
CA ASP A 143 32.85 -27.34 -0.82
C ASP A 143 32.28 -27.38 -2.25
N SER A 144 30.95 -27.38 -2.37
CA SER A 144 30.24 -27.38 -3.64
C SER A 144 30.40 -26.06 -4.42
N GLY A 145 30.90 -25.00 -3.76
CA GLY A 145 31.02 -23.66 -4.33
C GLY A 145 29.68 -22.93 -4.48
N GLU A 146 28.56 -23.59 -4.18
CA GLU A 146 27.23 -23.00 -4.19
C GLU A 146 27.00 -22.14 -2.94
N LYS A 147 26.39 -20.97 -3.15
CA LYS A 147 26.17 -19.96 -2.09
C LYS A 147 24.69 -19.73 -1.78
N THR A 148 23.81 -20.38 -2.52
CA THR A 148 22.35 -20.26 -2.39
C THR A 148 21.73 -21.62 -2.13
N LEU A 149 20.69 -21.65 -1.30
CA LEU A 149 19.90 -22.86 -1.10
C LEU A 149 19.21 -23.30 -2.40
N PRO A 150 19.00 -24.62 -2.59
CA PRO A 150 18.27 -25.14 -3.74
C PRO A 150 16.80 -24.67 -3.70
N ASP A 151 16.30 -24.19 -4.83
CA ASP A 151 14.93 -23.69 -4.96
C ASP A 151 14.32 -24.08 -6.31
N ILE A 152 13.20 -24.80 -6.23
CA ILE A 152 12.52 -25.34 -7.41
C ILE A 152 12.06 -24.24 -8.37
N GLY A 153 11.69 -23.05 -7.88
CA GLY A 153 11.26 -21.95 -8.73
C GLY A 153 12.44 -21.32 -9.45
N HIS A 154 13.60 -21.16 -8.79
CA HIS A 154 14.82 -20.70 -9.45
C HIS A 154 15.29 -21.68 -10.54
N ASP A 155 15.19 -22.99 -10.29
CA ASP A 155 15.55 -24.03 -11.26
C ASP A 155 14.58 -24.06 -12.45
N THR A 156 13.28 -24.00 -12.17
CA THR A 156 12.24 -23.94 -13.21
C THR A 156 12.40 -22.68 -14.05
N PHE A 157 12.64 -21.54 -13.43
CA PHE A 157 12.87 -20.29 -14.12
C PHE A 157 14.12 -20.36 -14.99
N LYS A 158 15.21 -20.96 -14.46
CA LYS A 158 16.43 -21.20 -15.23
C LYS A 158 16.17 -22.01 -16.48
N TYR A 159 15.44 -23.11 -16.34
CA TYR A 159 15.10 -23.98 -17.46
C TYR A 159 14.27 -23.24 -18.53
N VAL A 160 13.19 -22.57 -18.11
CA VAL A 160 12.26 -21.87 -19.01
C VAL A 160 12.95 -20.67 -19.68
N ALA A 161 13.67 -19.84 -18.92
CA ALA A 161 14.36 -18.67 -19.46
C ALA A 161 15.45 -19.07 -20.47
N THR A 162 16.21 -20.13 -20.18
CA THR A 162 17.22 -20.64 -21.11
C THR A 162 16.59 -21.14 -22.42
N ARG A 163 15.43 -21.78 -22.35
CA ARG A 163 14.69 -22.25 -23.53
C ARG A 163 14.08 -21.12 -24.37
N ILE A 164 13.58 -20.06 -23.73
CA ILE A 164 12.87 -18.97 -24.43
C ILE A 164 13.83 -17.88 -24.90
N PHE A 165 14.76 -17.45 -24.05
CA PHE A 165 15.61 -16.28 -24.29
C PHE A 165 17.07 -16.64 -24.61
N GLY A 166 17.44 -17.93 -24.55
CA GLY A 166 18.81 -18.40 -24.79
C GLY A 166 19.84 -17.97 -23.75
N ARG A 167 19.41 -17.28 -22.68
CA ARG A 167 20.24 -16.84 -21.55
C ARG A 167 19.46 -16.89 -20.25
N PHE A 168 20.19 -17.16 -19.16
CA PHE A 168 19.61 -17.32 -17.83
C PHE A 168 19.34 -15.99 -17.11
N VAL A 169 20.10 -14.93 -17.39
CA VAL A 169 20.18 -13.79 -16.47
C VAL A 169 19.20 -12.68 -16.87
N ILE A 170 18.12 -12.54 -16.10
CA ILE A 170 17.45 -11.24 -15.98
C ILE A 170 18.40 -10.34 -15.20
N THR A 171 19.15 -9.49 -15.93
CA THR A 171 20.09 -8.52 -15.34
C THR A 171 19.38 -7.34 -14.66
N TRP A 172 18.05 -7.31 -14.77
CA TRP A 172 17.17 -6.26 -14.30
C TRP A 172 16.69 -6.53 -12.88
N PHE A 173 17.59 -6.33 -11.91
CA PHE A 173 17.33 -6.59 -10.49
C PHE A 173 16.22 -5.72 -9.88
N HIS A 174 16.03 -4.49 -10.38
CA HIS A 174 15.01 -3.55 -9.91
C HIS A 174 13.61 -3.80 -10.52
N LEU A 175 13.46 -4.81 -11.37
CA LEU A 175 12.19 -5.08 -12.05
C LEU A 175 11.03 -5.36 -11.08
N PRO A 176 11.19 -6.16 -10.00
CA PRO A 176 10.14 -6.35 -9.01
C PRO A 176 9.68 -5.03 -8.36
N ASP A 177 10.61 -4.13 -8.05
CA ASP A 177 10.31 -2.82 -7.44
C ASP A 177 9.52 -1.92 -8.39
N GLN A 178 9.84 -1.94 -9.69
CA GLN A 178 9.10 -1.20 -10.71
C GLN A 178 7.66 -1.69 -10.84
N PHE A 179 7.45 -3.01 -10.84
CA PHE A 179 6.10 -3.58 -10.82
C PHE A 179 5.35 -3.22 -9.54
N LEU A 180 6.04 -3.26 -8.39
CA LEU A 180 5.48 -2.86 -7.11
C LEU A 180 4.95 -1.43 -7.18
N GLY A 181 5.72 -0.55 -7.83
CA GLY A 181 5.35 0.85 -8.01
C GLY A 181 4.25 1.13 -8.98
N ALA A 182 4.28 0.49 -10.14
CA ALA A 182 3.20 0.61 -11.11
C ALA A 182 1.86 0.15 -10.52
N VAL A 183 1.86 -1.02 -9.85
CA VAL A 183 0.65 -1.57 -9.21
C VAL A 183 0.23 -0.70 -8.03
N GLY A 184 1.16 -0.31 -7.16
CA GLY A 184 0.90 0.53 -6.00
C GLY A 184 0.29 1.88 -6.40
N ALA A 185 0.88 2.57 -7.37
CA ALA A 185 0.38 3.85 -7.87
C ALA A 185 -1.03 3.71 -8.48
N LEU A 186 -1.28 2.65 -9.25
CA LEU A 186 -2.59 2.37 -9.82
C LEU A 186 -3.65 2.13 -8.73
N VAL A 187 -3.31 1.36 -7.69
CA VAL A 187 -4.23 1.13 -6.55
C VAL A 187 -4.46 2.41 -5.76
N VAL A 188 -3.43 3.22 -5.50
CA VAL A 188 -3.59 4.52 -4.82
C VAL A 188 -4.50 5.43 -5.63
N LEU A 189 -4.31 5.51 -6.96
CA LEU A 189 -5.18 6.28 -7.85
C LEU A 189 -6.64 5.83 -7.72
N LEU A 190 -6.90 4.51 -7.69
CA LEU A 190 -8.25 3.98 -7.47
C LEU A 190 -8.81 4.36 -6.11
N LEU A 191 -7.99 4.32 -5.05
CA LEU A 191 -8.39 4.67 -3.70
C LEU A 191 -8.71 6.16 -3.56
N VAL A 192 -7.97 7.05 -4.22
CA VAL A 192 -8.26 8.50 -4.21
C VAL A 192 -9.68 8.79 -4.68
N PHE A 193 -10.15 8.10 -5.73
CA PHE A 193 -11.50 8.24 -6.25
C PHE A 193 -12.55 7.34 -5.56
N HIS A 194 -12.14 6.52 -4.60
CA HIS A 194 -13.03 5.60 -3.91
C HIS A 194 -13.88 6.36 -2.88
N PRO A 195 -15.22 6.19 -2.85
CA PRO A 195 -16.09 6.88 -1.90
C PRO A 195 -15.80 6.51 -0.44
N ARG A 196 -15.29 5.30 -0.21
CA ARG A 196 -14.90 4.76 1.13
C ARG A 196 -13.39 4.76 1.38
N ARG A 197 -12.64 5.70 0.80
CA ARG A 197 -11.16 5.71 0.83
C ARG A 197 -10.54 5.66 2.23
N LEU A 198 -11.10 6.40 3.19
CA LEU A 198 -10.58 6.45 4.56
C LEU A 198 -10.80 5.14 5.32
N LEU A 199 -11.96 4.50 5.14
CA LEU A 199 -12.24 3.16 5.66
C LEU A 199 -11.24 2.15 5.12
N ILE A 200 -11.01 2.16 3.80
CA ILE A 200 -10.10 1.21 3.15
C ILE A 200 -8.67 1.44 3.64
N LEU A 201 -8.24 2.70 3.71
CA LEU A 201 -6.91 3.07 4.20
C LEU A 201 -6.69 2.58 5.64
N ARG A 202 -7.63 2.85 6.55
CA ARG A 202 -7.55 2.38 7.94
C ARG A 202 -7.39 0.86 8.02
N ARG A 203 -8.20 0.11 7.26
CA ARG A 203 -8.17 -1.36 7.23
C ARG A 203 -6.89 -1.89 6.60
N PHE A 204 -6.45 -1.29 5.50
CA PHE A 204 -5.20 -1.64 4.83
C PHE A 204 -4.02 -1.46 5.79
N CYS A 205 -3.93 -0.30 6.47
CA CYS A 205 -2.89 -0.03 7.45
C CYS A 205 -2.91 -1.03 8.62
N ALA A 206 -4.09 -1.34 9.17
CA ALA A 206 -4.22 -2.29 10.28
C ALA A 206 -3.78 -3.72 9.88
N ILE A 207 -4.24 -4.20 8.71
CA ILE A 207 -3.86 -5.52 8.19
C ILE A 207 -2.36 -5.56 7.89
N PHE A 208 -1.83 -4.54 7.21
CA PHE A 208 -0.42 -4.48 6.85
C PHE A 208 0.48 -4.40 8.09
N ALA A 209 0.06 -3.67 9.13
CA ALA A 209 0.77 -3.60 10.40
C ALA A 209 0.90 -4.97 11.07
N CYS A 210 -0.20 -5.74 11.15
CA CYS A 210 -0.18 -7.10 11.70
C CYS A 210 0.78 -8.00 10.93
N ILE A 211 0.76 -7.92 9.59
CA ILE A 211 1.63 -8.74 8.74
C ILE A 211 3.10 -8.35 8.92
N ASN A 212 3.43 -7.05 8.94
CA ASN A 212 4.80 -6.57 9.14
C ASN A 212 5.34 -6.93 10.52
N LEU A 213 4.50 -6.95 11.56
CA LEU A 213 4.91 -7.40 12.88
C LEU A 213 5.27 -8.89 12.89
N MET A 214 4.42 -9.74 12.30
CA MET A 214 4.72 -11.18 12.17
C MET A 214 6.00 -11.42 11.40
N ARG A 215 6.20 -10.68 10.30
CA ARG A 215 7.43 -10.72 9.52
C ARG A 215 8.66 -10.34 10.35
N ALA A 216 8.59 -9.21 11.07
CA ALA A 216 9.68 -8.72 11.90
C ALA A 216 10.11 -9.78 12.92
N MET A 217 9.14 -10.48 13.53
CA MET A 217 9.42 -11.57 14.47
C MET A 217 10.13 -12.76 13.79
N CYS A 218 9.67 -13.19 12.61
CA CYS A 218 10.30 -14.29 11.88
C CYS A 218 11.74 -13.97 11.46
N VAL A 219 11.95 -12.78 10.87
CA VAL A 219 13.27 -12.33 10.38
C VAL A 219 14.25 -12.11 11.53
N ALA A 220 13.77 -11.60 12.67
CA ALA A 220 14.59 -11.44 13.86
C ALA A 220 14.97 -12.78 14.52
N ALA A 221 14.11 -13.79 14.41
CA ALA A 221 14.33 -15.11 15.03
C ALA A 221 15.40 -15.91 14.27
N THR A 222 15.29 -16.02 12.94
CA THR A 222 16.20 -16.84 12.13
C THR A 222 16.56 -16.12 10.84
N SER A 223 17.85 -15.90 10.62
CA SER A 223 18.38 -15.33 9.37
C SER A 223 18.76 -16.44 8.41
N LEU A 224 18.18 -16.42 7.21
CA LEU A 224 18.49 -17.36 6.13
C LEU A 224 19.51 -16.74 5.14
N PRO A 225 20.28 -17.57 4.42
CA PRO A 225 21.16 -17.08 3.37
C PRO A 225 20.36 -16.35 2.29
N ASP A 226 21.00 -15.37 1.67
CA ASP A 226 20.38 -14.55 0.64
C ASP A 226 20.42 -15.24 -0.73
N ALA A 227 19.30 -15.27 -1.44
CA ALA A 227 19.23 -15.78 -2.82
C ALA A 227 19.84 -14.83 -3.86
N SER A 228 19.94 -13.54 -3.53
CA SER A 228 20.29 -12.47 -4.46
C SER A 228 21.78 -12.46 -4.80
N PRO A 229 22.14 -12.43 -6.10
CA PRO A 229 23.53 -12.28 -6.51
C PRO A 229 24.21 -11.02 -5.96
N MET A 230 23.44 -9.94 -5.74
CA MET A 230 23.97 -8.68 -5.20
C MET A 230 24.45 -8.85 -3.75
N CYS A 231 23.72 -9.64 -2.95
CA CYS A 231 24.08 -9.90 -1.56
C CYS A 231 25.29 -10.83 -1.45
N ILE A 232 25.45 -11.76 -2.39
CA ILE A 232 26.62 -12.62 -2.50
C ILE A 232 27.87 -11.80 -2.86
N ALA A 233 27.75 -10.86 -3.80
CA ALA A 233 28.85 -10.00 -4.23
C ALA A 233 29.38 -9.10 -3.09
N GLN A 234 28.54 -8.73 -2.11
CA GLN A 234 28.97 -7.93 -0.96
C GLN A 234 30.05 -8.61 -0.12
N PHE A 235 30.11 -9.94 -0.06
CA PHE A 235 31.12 -10.64 0.72
C PHE A 235 32.53 -10.55 0.11
N GLY A 236 32.65 -10.22 -1.18
CA GLY A 236 33.93 -10.04 -1.88
C GLY A 236 34.31 -8.58 -2.14
N SER A 237 33.42 -7.62 -1.87
CA SER A 237 33.64 -6.21 -2.18
C SER A 237 33.92 -5.36 -0.94
N ALA A 238 34.56 -4.20 -1.17
CA ALA A 238 34.77 -3.17 -0.18
C ALA A 238 33.47 -2.65 0.48
N ASP A 239 32.31 -2.84 -0.17
CA ASP A 239 31.00 -2.39 0.32
C ASP A 239 30.41 -3.31 1.39
N GLY A 240 30.81 -4.59 1.45
CA GLY A 240 30.40 -5.50 2.54
C GLY A 240 31.07 -5.23 3.88
N ARG A 241 32.06 -4.31 3.93
CA ARG A 241 32.82 -3.98 5.15
C ARG A 241 31.94 -3.45 6.29
N TYR A 242 30.71 -2.99 6.03
CA TYR A 242 29.80 -2.62 7.12
C TYR A 242 29.43 -3.81 8.01
N LYS A 243 29.43 -5.04 7.48
CA LYS A 243 29.15 -6.27 8.24
C LYS A 243 30.22 -6.55 9.30
N ALA A 244 31.43 -6.03 9.11
CA ALA A 244 32.54 -6.14 10.07
C ALA A 244 32.50 -5.04 11.17
N ARG A 245 31.58 -4.08 11.08
CA ARG A 245 31.42 -2.99 12.07
C ARG A 245 30.35 -3.36 13.11
N PRO A 246 30.42 -2.79 14.34
CA PRO A 246 29.42 -3.06 15.36
C PRO A 246 28.00 -2.72 14.87
N ILE A 247 27.07 -3.65 15.16
CA ILE A 247 25.67 -3.60 14.71
C ILE A 247 24.95 -2.38 15.29
N PHE A 248 25.09 -2.17 16.60
CA PHE A 248 24.46 -1.07 17.34
C PHE A 248 25.46 0.07 17.56
N PRO A 249 25.04 1.34 17.43
CA PRO A 249 23.68 1.84 17.15
C PRO A 249 23.36 2.00 15.64
N ALA A 250 24.29 1.66 14.74
CA ALA A 250 24.18 1.90 13.30
C ALA A 250 22.94 1.27 12.64
N ALA A 251 22.48 0.13 13.16
CA ALA A 251 21.28 -0.56 12.68
C ALA A 251 20.02 0.32 12.76
N PHE A 252 19.84 1.11 13.82
CA PHE A 252 18.65 1.97 13.97
C PHE A 252 18.56 3.05 12.89
N ALA A 253 19.69 3.70 12.58
CA ALA A 253 19.77 4.72 11.54
C ALA A 253 19.61 4.11 10.15
N ARG A 254 20.17 2.92 9.91
CA ARG A 254 20.01 2.23 8.63
C ARG A 254 18.59 1.73 8.40
N ALA A 255 17.92 1.21 9.43
CA ALA A 255 16.51 0.83 9.35
C ALA A 255 15.63 2.00 8.90
N LEU A 256 15.89 3.20 9.43
CA LEU A 256 15.18 4.40 9.01
C LEU A 256 15.47 4.77 7.55
N LYS A 257 16.73 4.66 7.11
CA LYS A 257 17.12 4.90 5.71
C LYS A 257 16.46 3.91 4.75
N VAL A 258 16.40 2.64 5.11
CA VAL A 258 15.73 1.59 4.31
C VAL A 258 14.23 1.87 4.22
N LEU A 259 13.59 2.27 5.32
CA LEU A 259 12.16 2.60 5.32
C LEU A 259 11.83 3.85 4.48
N LEU A 260 12.70 4.86 4.49
CA LEU A 260 12.51 6.11 3.73
C LEU A 260 12.92 6.00 2.26
N ARG A 261 13.89 5.13 1.95
CA ARG A 261 14.43 4.89 0.60
C ARG A 261 14.76 3.41 0.39
N PRO A 262 13.74 2.54 0.26
CA PRO A 262 13.89 1.12 0.05
C PRO A 262 14.52 0.78 -1.30
N ALA A 263 14.27 1.57 -2.36
CA ALA A 263 14.88 1.37 -3.67
C ALA A 263 16.42 1.54 -3.68
N ASP A 264 16.94 2.40 -2.80
CA ASP A 264 18.38 2.71 -2.72
C ASP A 264 19.16 1.75 -1.81
N HIS A 265 18.47 0.95 -0.99
CA HIS A 265 19.09 0.15 0.06
C HIS A 265 18.68 -1.31 -0.02
N ILE A 266 19.58 -2.14 -0.53
CA ILE A 266 19.43 -3.59 -0.52
C ILE A 266 19.64 -4.10 0.92
N THR A 267 18.63 -4.77 1.46
CA THR A 267 18.73 -5.53 2.71
C THR A 267 19.05 -6.98 2.36
N CYS A 268 20.15 -7.49 2.89
CA CYS A 268 20.57 -8.87 2.67
C CYS A 268 20.16 -9.73 3.87
N GLY A 269 19.94 -11.03 3.67
CA GLY A 269 19.60 -11.97 4.75
C GLY A 269 18.15 -11.89 5.24
N ASP A 270 17.31 -11.15 4.53
CA ASP A 270 15.87 -10.98 4.80
C ASP A 270 15.04 -11.99 3.99
N MET A 271 15.38 -13.27 4.11
CA MET A 271 14.83 -14.36 3.29
C MET A 271 13.83 -15.22 4.04
N VAL A 272 12.98 -14.58 4.85
CA VAL A 272 11.78 -15.20 5.39
C VAL A 272 10.64 -14.24 5.13
N PHE A 273 9.64 -14.71 4.38
CA PHE A 273 8.40 -13.98 4.13
C PHE A 273 8.59 -12.71 3.26
N SER A 274 8.25 -12.77 1.97
CA SER A 274 8.51 -11.65 1.05
C SER A 274 7.61 -10.43 1.29
N GLY A 275 8.22 -9.28 1.60
CA GLY A 275 7.50 -8.00 1.79
C GLY A 275 6.84 -7.48 0.50
N HIS A 276 7.51 -7.62 -0.65
CA HIS A 276 6.95 -7.26 -1.95
C HIS A 276 5.71 -8.07 -2.29
N THR A 277 5.76 -9.40 -2.08
CA THR A 277 4.61 -10.28 -2.30
C THR A 277 3.45 -9.94 -1.36
N VAL A 278 3.72 -9.62 -0.09
CA VAL A 278 2.69 -9.14 0.85
C VAL A 278 1.97 -7.92 0.28
N PHE A 279 2.72 -6.90 -0.15
CA PHE A 279 2.13 -5.68 -0.68
C PHE A 279 1.32 -5.93 -1.97
N PHE A 280 1.85 -6.72 -2.90
CA PHE A 280 1.12 -7.13 -4.11
C PHE A 280 -0.20 -7.84 -3.78
N MET A 281 -0.18 -8.75 -2.80
CA MET A 281 -1.38 -9.47 -2.36
C MET A 281 -2.38 -8.54 -1.68
N LEU A 282 -1.92 -7.58 -0.87
CA LEU A 282 -2.80 -6.57 -0.28
C LEU A 282 -3.45 -5.68 -1.35
N CYS A 283 -2.70 -5.25 -2.37
CA CYS A 283 -3.22 -4.54 -3.53
C CYS A 283 -4.31 -5.36 -4.27
N ALA A 284 -4.02 -6.63 -4.59
CA ALA A 284 -4.97 -7.51 -5.26
C ALA A 284 -6.24 -7.73 -4.44
N MET A 285 -6.11 -8.01 -3.14
CA MET A 285 -7.24 -8.24 -2.24
C MET A 285 -8.06 -6.97 -2.03
N THR A 286 -7.42 -5.80 -1.95
CA THR A 286 -8.09 -4.51 -1.83
C THR A 286 -8.96 -4.23 -3.06
N VAL A 287 -8.40 -4.42 -4.25
CA VAL A 287 -9.14 -4.28 -5.52
C VAL A 287 -10.24 -5.34 -5.66
N LYS A 288 -10.01 -6.56 -5.19
CA LYS A 288 -11.01 -7.64 -5.22
C LYS A 288 -12.20 -7.33 -4.31
N TRP A 289 -11.94 -6.88 -3.08
CA TRP A 289 -12.94 -6.74 -2.02
C TRP A 289 -13.70 -5.42 -2.09
N TYR A 290 -12.99 -4.32 -2.36
CA TYR A 290 -13.55 -2.96 -2.29
C TYR A 290 -13.87 -2.38 -3.67
N CYS A 291 -13.09 -2.70 -4.71
CA CYS A 291 -13.33 -2.15 -6.06
C CYS A 291 -14.36 -2.98 -6.87
N ILE A 292 -15.51 -3.28 -6.27
CA ILE A 292 -16.62 -3.96 -6.94
C ILE A 292 -17.46 -2.93 -7.71
N LYS A 293 -18.05 -3.32 -8.85
CA LYS A 293 -18.89 -2.44 -9.69
C LYS A 293 -20.02 -1.75 -8.92
N ALA A 294 -20.55 -2.38 -7.88
CA ALA A 294 -21.59 -1.82 -7.01
C ALA A 294 -21.08 -0.66 -6.13
N GLU A 295 -19.79 -0.63 -5.82
CA GLU A 295 -19.16 0.36 -4.96
C GLU A 295 -18.53 1.51 -5.75
N LEU A 296 -17.89 1.18 -6.86
CA LEU A 296 -17.28 2.14 -7.79
C LEU A 296 -18.27 2.59 -8.89
N ASN A 297 -19.54 2.82 -8.56
CA ASN A 297 -20.54 3.29 -9.53
C ASN A 297 -20.49 4.82 -9.72
N THR A 298 -19.32 5.33 -10.09
CA THR A 298 -19.16 6.74 -10.46
C THR A 298 -19.77 7.02 -11.85
N PRO A 299 -20.14 8.27 -12.19
CA PRO A 299 -20.70 8.63 -13.49
C PRO A 299 -19.80 8.20 -14.65
N PHE A 300 -18.48 8.29 -14.45
CA PHE A 300 -17.46 7.88 -15.39
C PHE A 300 -17.49 6.37 -15.65
N THR A 301 -17.49 5.56 -14.60
CA THR A 301 -17.55 4.09 -14.70
C THR A 301 -18.90 3.56 -15.15
N ARG A 302 -19.97 4.33 -14.99
CA ARG A 302 -21.29 4.02 -15.57
C ARG A 302 -21.32 4.26 -17.07
N ARG A 303 -20.66 5.33 -17.53
CA ARG A 303 -20.44 5.65 -18.94
C ARG A 303 -19.52 4.62 -19.60
N TYR A 304 -18.48 4.16 -18.88
CA TYR A 304 -17.46 3.24 -19.38
C TYR A 304 -17.31 2.02 -18.45
N PRO A 305 -18.24 1.05 -18.49
CA PRO A 305 -18.20 -0.12 -17.60
C PRO A 305 -16.99 -1.02 -17.83
N PHE A 306 -16.39 -0.99 -19.03
CA PHE A 306 -15.19 -1.76 -19.36
C PHE A 306 -13.95 -1.27 -18.60
N VAL A 307 -13.88 0.00 -18.20
CA VAL A 307 -12.70 0.58 -17.54
C VAL A 307 -12.44 -0.09 -16.20
N LEU A 308 -13.50 -0.35 -15.42
CA LEU A 308 -13.36 -1.07 -14.15
C LEU A 308 -12.84 -2.49 -14.35
N TRP A 309 -13.33 -3.16 -15.39
CA TRP A 309 -12.83 -4.49 -15.73
C TRP A 309 -11.36 -4.41 -16.10
N LEU A 310 -11.00 -3.55 -17.05
CA LEU A 310 -9.63 -3.37 -17.52
C LEU A 310 -8.68 -3.11 -16.35
N VAL A 311 -8.97 -2.11 -15.52
CA VAL A 311 -8.11 -1.75 -14.38
C VAL A 311 -7.94 -2.91 -13.39
N ARG A 312 -9.00 -3.65 -13.07
CA ARG A 312 -8.91 -4.80 -12.16
C ARG A 312 -8.02 -5.90 -12.72
N TYR A 313 -8.20 -6.25 -13.99
CA TYR A 313 -7.37 -7.29 -14.63
C TYR A 313 -5.94 -6.81 -14.85
N THR A 314 -5.70 -5.52 -15.11
CA THR A 314 -4.36 -4.93 -15.15
C THR A 314 -3.67 -5.04 -13.79
N VAL A 315 -4.37 -4.75 -12.68
CA VAL A 315 -3.81 -4.95 -11.33
C VAL A 315 -3.48 -6.42 -11.09
N TYR A 316 -4.39 -7.35 -11.41
CA TYR A 316 -4.15 -8.78 -11.20
C TYR A 316 -3.00 -9.32 -12.05
N ALA A 317 -2.92 -8.91 -13.32
CA ALA A 317 -1.83 -9.27 -14.21
C ALA A 317 -0.50 -8.68 -13.71
N GLY A 318 -0.49 -7.41 -13.28
CA GLY A 318 0.69 -6.77 -12.72
C GLY A 318 1.17 -7.42 -11.42
N VAL A 319 0.25 -7.84 -10.54
CA VAL A 319 0.55 -8.60 -9.32
C VAL A 319 1.13 -9.97 -9.66
N ALA A 320 0.50 -10.74 -10.55
CA ALA A 320 0.98 -12.06 -10.94
C ALA A 320 2.36 -11.98 -11.59
N LEU A 321 2.56 -11.02 -12.49
CA LEU A 321 3.84 -10.79 -13.16
C LEU A 321 4.91 -10.30 -12.18
N GLY A 322 4.56 -9.38 -11.28
CA GLY A 322 5.47 -8.90 -10.23
C GLY A 322 5.93 -10.03 -9.31
N ILE A 323 5.02 -10.88 -8.84
CA ILE A 323 5.34 -12.06 -8.03
C ILE A 323 6.24 -13.03 -8.79
N PHE A 324 5.94 -13.29 -10.06
CA PHE A 324 6.76 -14.14 -10.91
C PHE A 324 8.18 -13.57 -11.10
N MET A 325 8.30 -12.24 -11.26
CA MET A 325 9.59 -11.55 -11.40
C MET A 325 10.40 -11.56 -10.10
N ILE A 326 9.78 -11.57 -8.91
CA ILE A 326 10.49 -11.72 -7.63
C ILE A 326 11.30 -13.02 -7.59
N VAL A 327 10.69 -14.13 -8.03
CA VAL A 327 11.38 -15.43 -8.12
C VAL A 327 12.40 -15.41 -9.26
N GLY A 328 12.05 -14.83 -10.41
CA GLY A 328 12.89 -14.77 -11.60
C GLY A 328 14.19 -13.98 -11.44
N THR A 329 14.17 -12.89 -10.66
CA THR A 329 15.36 -12.10 -10.33
C THR A 329 16.16 -12.66 -9.15
N ARG A 330 15.71 -13.78 -8.57
CA ARG A 330 16.23 -14.37 -7.32
C ARG A 330 16.22 -13.38 -6.15
N LEU A 331 15.24 -12.48 -6.12
CA LEU A 331 15.08 -11.55 -5.01
C LEU A 331 14.63 -12.28 -3.74
N HIS A 332 13.78 -13.30 -3.89
CA HIS A 332 13.34 -14.18 -2.80
C HIS A 332 13.30 -15.63 -3.26
N TYR A 333 13.31 -16.54 -2.29
CA TYR A 333 13.00 -17.95 -2.54
C TYR A 333 11.51 -18.13 -2.85
N THR A 334 11.20 -19.21 -3.56
CA THR A 334 9.81 -19.56 -3.88
C THR A 334 9.01 -19.82 -2.60
N LEU A 335 9.65 -20.40 -1.59
CA LEU A 335 9.04 -20.58 -0.27
C LEU A 335 8.58 -19.26 0.35
N ASP A 336 9.40 -18.20 0.29
CA ASP A 336 9.08 -16.89 0.86
C ASP A 336 7.83 -16.28 0.22
N VAL A 337 7.71 -16.45 -1.10
CA VAL A 337 6.57 -15.99 -1.89
C VAL A 337 5.31 -16.76 -1.52
N LEU A 338 5.38 -18.09 -1.39
CA LEU A 338 4.22 -18.91 -1.04
C LEU A 338 3.73 -18.63 0.38
N VAL A 339 4.63 -18.50 1.35
CA VAL A 339 4.28 -18.14 2.72
C VAL A 339 3.69 -16.73 2.76
N ALA A 340 4.26 -15.77 2.01
CA ALA A 340 3.70 -14.42 1.87
C ALA A 340 2.26 -14.41 1.36
N ILE A 341 1.98 -15.18 0.30
CA ILE A 341 0.61 -15.33 -0.25
C ILE A 341 -0.32 -15.93 0.80
N TYR A 342 0.11 -17.00 1.47
CA TYR A 342 -0.71 -17.71 2.46
C TYR A 342 -1.06 -16.81 3.65
N VAL A 343 -0.07 -16.26 4.36
CA VAL A 343 -0.32 -15.46 5.57
C VAL A 343 -1.11 -14.20 5.21
N THR A 344 -0.78 -13.50 4.12
CA THR A 344 -1.53 -12.29 3.73
C THR A 344 -2.99 -12.62 3.48
N THR A 345 -3.27 -13.73 2.80
CA THR A 345 -4.63 -14.20 2.55
C THR A 345 -5.35 -14.56 3.84
N GLN A 346 -4.69 -15.30 4.75
CA GLN A 346 -5.27 -15.69 6.03
C GLN A 346 -5.58 -14.48 6.92
N VAL A 347 -4.64 -13.55 7.09
CA VAL A 347 -4.86 -12.33 7.89
C VAL A 347 -5.97 -11.49 7.29
N TRP A 348 -6.01 -11.35 5.96
CA TRP A 348 -7.07 -10.62 5.28
C TRP A 348 -8.45 -11.21 5.60
N PHE A 349 -8.64 -12.52 5.40
CA PHE A 349 -9.92 -13.16 5.66
C PHE A 349 -10.26 -13.18 7.15
N MET A 350 -9.29 -13.46 8.02
CA MET A 350 -9.46 -13.41 9.48
C MET A 350 -9.95 -12.04 9.94
N TYR A 351 -9.31 -10.96 9.45
CA TYR A 351 -9.70 -9.59 9.77
C TYR A 351 -11.16 -9.35 9.40
N HIS A 352 -11.55 -9.66 8.15
CA HIS A 352 -12.92 -9.43 7.68
C HIS A 352 -13.94 -10.34 8.36
N TRP A 353 -13.57 -11.56 8.71
CA TRP A 353 -14.43 -12.48 9.44
C TRP A 353 -14.70 -12.00 10.87
N LEU A 354 -13.69 -11.46 11.56
CA LEU A 354 -13.84 -10.84 12.88
C LEU A 354 -14.72 -9.59 12.85
N LEU A 355 -14.74 -8.86 11.73
CA LEU A 355 -15.66 -7.72 11.58
C LEU A 355 -17.13 -8.16 11.53
N SER A 356 -17.40 -9.29 10.87
CA SER A 356 -18.74 -9.87 10.75
C SER A 356 -19.17 -10.65 11.99
N ASN A 357 -18.21 -11.16 12.77
CA ASN A 357 -18.46 -11.93 14.00
C ASN A 357 -17.66 -11.32 15.16
N PRO A 358 -18.12 -10.19 15.74
CA PRO A 358 -17.42 -9.54 16.83
C PRO A 358 -17.30 -10.49 18.03
N ARG A 359 -16.08 -10.68 18.51
CA ARG A 359 -15.80 -11.49 19.70
C ARG A 359 -15.18 -10.60 20.78
N PRO A 360 -15.54 -10.79 22.06
CA PRO A 360 -15.07 -9.94 23.16
C PRO A 360 -13.54 -10.02 23.39
N GLY A 361 -12.85 -11.02 22.84
CA GLY A 361 -11.39 -11.18 22.98
C GLY A 361 -10.52 -10.20 22.17
N PHE A 362 -11.09 -9.42 21.24
CA PHE A 362 -10.31 -8.53 20.35
C PHE A 362 -10.63 -7.05 20.60
N GLY A 363 -10.36 -6.55 21.82
CA GLY A 363 -10.71 -5.19 22.24
C GLY A 363 -10.15 -4.08 21.36
N VAL A 364 -8.89 -4.19 20.88
CA VAL A 364 -8.29 -3.19 19.99
C VAL A 364 -8.99 -3.15 18.63
N LEU A 365 -9.32 -4.31 18.06
CA LEU A 365 -10.03 -4.38 16.78
C LEU A 365 -11.46 -3.85 16.91
N GLN A 366 -12.14 -4.18 18.01
CA GLN A 366 -13.48 -3.68 18.29
C GLN A 366 -13.50 -2.16 18.50
N TRP A 367 -12.49 -1.61 19.18
CA TRP A 367 -12.33 -0.17 19.32
C TRP A 367 -12.02 0.51 17.98
N LEU A 368 -11.15 -0.09 17.17
CA LEU A 368 -10.76 0.42 15.85
C LEU A 368 -11.96 0.46 14.90
N GLU A 369 -12.85 -0.54 14.98
CA GLU A 369 -13.99 -0.75 14.08
C GLU A 369 -15.34 -0.54 14.79
N HIS A 370 -15.35 0.32 15.82
CA HIS A 370 -16.52 0.65 16.62
C HIS A 370 -17.72 1.09 15.75
N ASP A 371 -18.94 0.81 16.24
CA ASP A 371 -20.17 0.99 15.46
C ASP A 371 -20.40 2.43 15.00
N ASP A 372 -20.01 3.43 15.81
CA ASP A 372 -20.11 4.85 15.42
C ASP A 372 -19.35 5.14 14.12
N VAL A 373 -18.17 4.54 13.96
CA VAL A 373 -17.37 4.76 12.76
C VAL A 373 -17.94 4.02 11.57
N ARG A 374 -18.44 2.79 11.79
CA ARG A 374 -19.14 2.03 10.76
C ARG A 374 -20.38 2.77 10.27
N PHE A 375 -21.09 3.45 11.17
CA PHE A 375 -22.24 4.28 10.84
C PHE A 375 -21.82 5.47 9.97
N ILE A 376 -20.79 6.24 10.37
CA ILE A 376 -20.26 7.37 9.59
C ILE A 376 -19.82 6.91 8.19
N ASP A 377 -19.08 5.81 8.10
CA ASP A 377 -18.61 5.26 6.82
C ASP A 377 -19.78 4.78 5.93
N SER A 378 -20.80 4.16 6.54
CA SER A 378 -22.01 3.73 5.83
C SER A 378 -22.84 4.92 5.37
N ASP A 379 -22.92 5.98 6.16
CA ASP A 379 -23.64 7.18 5.80
C ASP A 379 -22.96 7.94 4.67
N ALA A 380 -21.64 8.09 4.72
CA ALA A 380 -20.84 8.65 3.64
C ALA A 380 -21.03 7.90 2.33
N TYR A 381 -21.07 6.57 2.41
CA TYR A 381 -21.36 5.73 1.26
C TYR A 381 -22.80 5.91 0.73
N ARG A 382 -23.79 6.02 1.62
CA ARG A 382 -25.20 6.26 1.22
C ARG A 382 -25.38 7.63 0.58
N GLN A 383 -24.78 8.68 1.14
CA GLN A 383 -24.84 10.03 0.60
C GLN A 383 -24.22 10.10 -0.80
N ALA A 384 -23.02 9.52 -0.98
CA ALA A 384 -22.39 9.42 -2.29
C ALA A 384 -23.34 8.78 -3.32
N ARG A 385 -23.97 7.65 -2.99
CA ARG A 385 -24.96 6.99 -3.87
C ARG A 385 -26.21 7.84 -4.15
N ARG A 386 -26.78 8.50 -3.14
CA ARG A 386 -28.01 9.30 -3.28
C ARG A 386 -27.79 10.46 -4.24
N SER A 387 -26.68 11.18 -4.12
CA SER A 387 -26.30 12.26 -5.04
C SER A 387 -26.17 11.79 -6.49
N PHE A 388 -25.75 10.54 -6.72
CA PHE A 388 -25.71 9.97 -8.07
C PHE A 388 -27.10 9.57 -8.60
N ARG A 389 -28.01 9.11 -7.74
CA ARG A 389 -29.37 8.70 -8.16
C ARG A 389 -30.20 9.91 -8.62
N VAL A 390 -30.22 10.99 -7.83
CA VAL A 390 -30.99 12.22 -8.13
C VAL A 390 -30.58 12.85 -9.46
N LYS A 391 -29.26 12.91 -9.75
CA LYS A 391 -28.75 13.45 -11.03
C LYS A 391 -29.16 12.59 -12.23
N THR A 392 -29.25 11.27 -12.06
CA THR A 392 -29.70 10.36 -13.13
C THR A 392 -31.17 10.58 -13.45
N THR A 393 -32.02 10.75 -12.43
CA THR A 393 -33.45 11.03 -12.60
C THR A 393 -33.68 12.39 -13.23
N ALA A 394 -32.97 13.44 -12.76
CA ALA A 394 -33.10 14.78 -13.32
C ALA A 394 -32.67 14.85 -14.80
N VAL A 395 -31.55 14.19 -15.17
CA VAL A 395 -31.11 14.11 -16.57
C VAL A 395 -32.06 13.27 -17.42
N ALA A 396 -32.62 12.19 -16.87
CA ALA A 396 -33.61 11.37 -17.58
C ALA A 396 -34.92 12.14 -17.81
N VAL A 397 -35.40 12.88 -16.81
CA VAL A 397 -36.60 13.73 -16.93
C VAL A 397 -36.37 14.86 -17.94
N ALA A 398 -35.22 15.56 -17.86
CA ALA A 398 -34.88 16.60 -18.83
C ALA A 398 -34.74 16.06 -20.27
N ALA A 399 -34.21 14.85 -20.45
CA ALA A 399 -34.11 14.19 -21.75
C ALA A 399 -35.47 13.72 -22.30
N VAL A 400 -36.43 13.40 -21.43
CA VAL A 400 -37.81 13.07 -21.83
C VAL A 400 -38.57 14.33 -22.23
N VAL A 401 -38.46 15.41 -21.45
CA VAL A 401 -39.12 16.69 -21.74
C VAL A 401 -38.64 17.27 -23.09
N LYS A 402 -37.34 17.16 -23.40
CA LYS A 402 -36.76 17.62 -24.66
C LYS A 402 -37.10 16.74 -25.88
N LYS A 403 -37.82 15.63 -25.68
CA LYS A 403 -38.29 14.71 -26.73
C LYS A 403 -39.80 14.86 -26.99
N THR A 404 -40.48 15.63 -26.15
CA THR A 404 -41.92 15.92 -26.22
C THR A 404 -42.24 17.35 -26.70
N GLU A 405 -41.20 18.15 -26.93
CA GLU A 405 -41.22 19.34 -27.80
C GLU A 405 -40.70 18.93 -29.19
#